data_AF-A0A7G2CED5-F1
#
_entry.id   AF-A0A7G2CED5-F1
#
_cell.length_a   1.000
_cell.length_b   1.000
_cell.length_c   1.000
_cell.angle_alpha   90.00
_cell.angle_beta   90.00
_cell.angle_gamma   90.00
#
_symmetry.space_group_name_H-M   'P 1'
#
loop_
_entity.id
_entity.type
_entity.pdbx_description
1 polymer ?
#
loop_
_entity_poly.entity_id
_entity_poly.type
_entity_poly.pdbx_seq_one_letter_code
_entity_poly.pdbx_strand_id
1 'polypeptide(L)'
;MVEVIPSEQLHLYEVIRENCGCHLFFDLEREMDRNALCTVEDLDAGTTSTVVRCTLENGGDGSTTFTSSVERYTVKLPSVHYDSRLQCPLTCPVVADNDFTSTVLLAELRGYLEKFSKNTITIDEVILLESVPLSPKPAGQFKFSQHYIIKFANHVFRSTKDAGVFVLEFVQHLRRRSSENSVHSSLFFHGPPMWAEPSTPGGENTLPVFRKNCVIDTAVYSRNRSMRTVGSCKLGKDAVLRVASWTRNGKPFDYGHRGLSDNFFATLITDTTSTKDKIELEAASRVLSNSAVLKRAGRIGTTACELQEVEVDNDEGLVRELTELYAGIAGKPCSLQRPKLSDGRFLTFQVCGTRFCQNVNREHRSNNVYLVVDCSRGVWYQKCFDPDCGDFRSNPTRVLSHIHLISP
;
A
#
# COMPACT_ATOMS: atom_id res chain seq x y z
N MET A 1 -14.05 -33.25 6.98
CA MET A 1 -14.38 -32.58 8.25
C MET A 1 -14.33 -31.09 7.98
N VAL A 2 -15.48 -30.40 7.95
CA VAL A 2 -15.51 -28.94 8.09
C VAL A 2 -15.69 -28.72 9.59
N GLU A 3 -14.65 -28.24 10.24
CA GLU A 3 -14.65 -28.06 11.70
C GLU A 3 -15.55 -26.89 12.13
N VAL A 4 -15.90 -26.87 13.40
CA VAL A 4 -17.04 -26.12 13.95
C VAL A 4 -16.88 -24.60 13.77
N ILE A 5 -17.92 -23.92 13.27
CA ILE A 5 -17.94 -22.46 12.99
C ILE A 5 -18.78 -21.71 14.05
N PRO A 6 -18.16 -21.12 15.10
CA PRO A 6 -18.78 -20.02 15.86
C PRO A 6 -17.75 -19.02 16.48
N SER A 7 -17.60 -17.75 16.11
CA SER A 7 -17.95 -16.99 14.89
C SER A 7 -19.38 -17.11 14.36
N GLU A 8 -20.39 -16.90 15.22
CA GLU A 8 -21.81 -16.89 14.83
C GLU A 8 -22.22 -15.57 14.15
N GLN A 9 -21.48 -15.19 13.12
CA GLN A 9 -21.63 -13.91 12.43
C GLN A 9 -21.92 -14.09 10.95
N LEU A 10 -22.64 -13.12 10.44
CA LEU A 10 -22.67 -12.82 9.02
C LEU A 10 -21.22 -12.65 8.52
N HIS A 11 -20.82 -13.39 7.50
CA HIS A 11 -19.58 -13.19 6.77
C HIS A 11 -19.86 -12.43 5.46
N LEU A 12 -20.68 -11.38 5.54
CA LEU A 12 -21.13 -10.64 4.37
C LEU A 12 -20.10 -9.60 3.93
N TYR A 13 -19.91 -9.56 2.61
CA TYR A 13 -19.12 -8.57 1.92
C TYR A 13 -19.97 -7.98 0.80
N GLU A 14 -19.95 -6.65 0.72
CA GLU A 14 -20.41 -5.94 -0.45
C GLU A 14 -19.37 -6.12 -1.57
N VAL A 15 -19.80 -6.58 -2.74
CA VAL A 15 -18.95 -6.57 -3.95
C VAL A 15 -19.20 -5.27 -4.69
N ILE A 16 -18.29 -4.32 -4.53
CA ILE A 16 -18.36 -3.02 -5.20
C ILE A 16 -17.94 -3.23 -6.66
N ARG A 17 -18.93 -3.47 -7.52
CA ARG A 17 -18.71 -3.80 -8.94
C ARG A 17 -17.96 -2.69 -9.65
N GLU A 18 -17.09 -3.07 -10.58
CA GLU A 18 -16.44 -2.10 -11.46
C GLU A 18 -17.46 -1.29 -12.28
N ASN A 19 -17.11 -0.03 -12.58
CA ASN A 19 -17.94 0.91 -13.34
C ASN A 19 -19.33 1.22 -12.71
N CYS A 20 -19.55 0.85 -11.44
CA CYS A 20 -20.74 1.23 -10.67
C CYS A 20 -20.43 2.43 -9.75
N GLY A 21 -21.37 3.37 -9.64
CA GLY A 21 -21.21 4.56 -8.81
C GLY A 21 -21.06 4.22 -7.32
N CYS A 22 -20.23 4.98 -6.62
CA CYS A 22 -19.97 4.76 -5.19
C CYS A 22 -19.80 6.06 -4.41
N HIS A 23 -20.13 6.00 -3.12
CA HIS A 23 -19.74 7.03 -2.16
C HIS A 23 -18.21 7.07 -2.00
N LEU A 24 -17.68 8.15 -1.42
CA LEU A 24 -16.29 8.11 -0.94
C LEU A 24 -16.24 7.11 0.21
N PHE A 25 -15.21 6.28 0.25
CA PHE A 25 -14.93 5.42 1.38
C PHE A 25 -13.44 5.38 1.66
N PHE A 26 -13.06 5.01 2.87
CA PHE A 26 -11.69 4.67 3.22
C PHE A 26 -11.68 3.38 4.04
N ASP A 27 -10.71 2.50 3.77
CA ASP A 27 -10.31 1.43 4.68
C ASP A 27 -9.06 1.91 5.41
N LEU A 28 -9.15 2.04 6.74
CA LEU A 28 -8.06 2.46 7.59
C LEU A 28 -7.53 1.25 8.35
N GLU A 29 -6.30 0.86 8.06
CA GLU A 29 -5.58 -0.19 8.77
C GLU A 29 -4.27 0.36 9.32
N ARG A 30 -3.98 0.09 10.60
CA ARG A 30 -2.69 0.39 11.22
C ARG A 30 -2.12 -0.87 11.84
N GLU A 31 -0.88 -1.18 11.47
CA GLU A 31 -0.09 -2.25 12.11
C GLU A 31 0.60 -1.70 13.36
N MET A 32 1.19 -2.57 14.17
CA MET A 32 1.93 -2.13 15.37
C MET A 32 3.04 -1.14 14.98
N ASP A 33 2.96 0.07 15.52
CA ASP A 33 3.97 1.11 15.31
C ASP A 33 5.32 0.65 15.88
N ARG A 34 6.39 0.79 15.09
CA ARG A 34 7.72 0.29 15.46
C ARG A 34 8.56 1.42 16.03
N ASN A 35 8.93 1.30 17.30
CA ASN A 35 9.96 2.15 17.91
C ASN A 35 11.33 1.45 17.82
N ALA A 36 12.39 2.24 17.56
CA ALA A 36 13.78 1.79 17.54
C ALA A 36 14.63 2.40 18.66
N LEU A 37 14.10 3.35 19.44
CA LEU A 37 14.77 3.87 20.63
C LEU A 37 14.68 2.85 21.75
N CYS A 38 15.83 2.46 22.29
CA CYS A 38 15.91 1.65 23.51
C CYS A 38 17.00 2.19 24.45
N THR A 39 16.72 2.14 25.75
CA THR A 39 17.74 2.36 26.78
C THR A 39 18.59 1.10 26.89
N VAL A 40 19.90 1.26 26.94
CA VAL A 40 20.87 0.20 27.24
C VAL A 40 21.64 0.61 28.48
N GLU A 41 21.72 -0.30 29.42
CA GLU A 41 22.53 -0.16 30.62
C GLU A 41 23.90 -0.80 30.34
N ASP A 42 24.96 -0.01 30.46
CA ASP A 42 26.33 -0.51 30.46
C ASP A 42 26.66 -0.92 31.90
N LEU A 43 26.63 -2.24 32.15
CA LEU A 43 26.84 -2.84 33.47
C LEU A 43 28.27 -2.65 33.98
N ASP A 44 29.25 -2.50 33.07
CA ASP A 44 30.66 -2.35 33.41
C ASP A 44 31.02 -0.88 33.68
N ALA A 45 30.38 0.06 32.96
CA ALA A 45 30.55 1.49 33.15
C ALA A 45 29.58 2.13 34.17
N GLY A 46 28.51 1.41 34.56
CA GLY A 46 27.46 1.94 35.45
C GLY A 46 26.66 3.10 34.85
N THR A 47 26.57 3.17 33.52
CA THR A 47 25.90 4.28 32.80
C THR A 47 24.75 3.78 31.94
N THR A 48 23.71 4.60 31.84
CA THR A 48 22.55 4.32 30.97
C THR A 48 22.61 5.21 29.73
N SER A 49 22.40 4.62 28.56
CA SER A 49 22.49 5.31 27.27
C SER A 49 21.33 4.95 26.35
N THR A 50 20.67 5.95 25.76
CA THR A 50 19.67 5.73 24.72
C THR A 50 20.36 5.47 23.39
N VAL A 51 20.05 4.33 22.77
CA VAL A 51 20.56 3.94 21.46
C VAL A 51 19.39 3.72 20.50
N VAL A 52 19.65 3.85 19.20
CA VAL A 52 18.77 3.28 18.18
C VAL A 52 19.18 1.83 17.94
N ARG A 53 18.24 0.90 18.11
CA ARG A 53 18.39 -0.52 17.82
C ARG A 53 17.20 -0.99 17.00
N CYS A 54 17.46 -1.70 15.90
CA CYS A 54 16.40 -2.33 15.12
C CYS A 54 16.90 -3.58 14.40
N THR A 55 15.99 -4.48 14.10
CA THR A 55 16.26 -5.68 13.30
C THR A 55 15.77 -5.45 11.88
N LEU A 56 16.67 -5.59 10.91
CA LEU A 56 16.36 -5.56 9.49
C LEU A 56 16.31 -6.99 8.94
N GLU A 57 15.30 -7.29 8.13
CA GLU A 57 15.24 -8.52 7.35
C GLU A 57 16.06 -8.32 6.07
N ASN A 58 17.01 -9.22 5.82
CA ASN A 58 17.66 -9.29 4.51
C ASN A 58 16.75 -10.11 3.56
N GLY A 59 17.01 -10.11 2.26
CA GLY A 59 16.16 -10.77 1.25
C GLY A 59 16.17 -12.31 1.24
N GLY A 60 16.40 -12.95 2.38
CA GLY A 60 16.38 -14.39 2.65
C GLY A 60 16.30 -14.63 4.16
N ASP A 61 16.46 -15.87 4.65
CA ASP A 61 16.24 -16.25 6.07
C ASP A 61 17.19 -15.60 7.11
N GLY A 62 18.01 -14.62 6.73
CA GLY A 62 18.93 -13.92 7.62
C GLY A 62 18.42 -12.53 8.02
N SER A 63 18.43 -12.23 9.32
CA SER A 63 18.22 -10.87 9.84
C SER A 63 19.53 -10.21 10.26
N THR A 64 19.52 -8.88 10.38
CA THR A 64 20.68 -8.09 10.85
C THR A 64 20.23 -7.06 11.86
N THR A 65 20.81 -7.11 13.06
CA THR A 65 20.57 -6.14 14.12
C THR A 65 21.49 -4.92 13.90
N PHE A 66 20.89 -3.77 13.62
CA PHE A 66 21.59 -2.50 13.69
C PHE A 66 21.55 -1.96 15.13
N THR A 67 22.65 -1.38 15.61
CA THR A 67 22.68 -0.61 16.87
C THR A 67 23.66 0.55 16.74
N SER A 68 23.26 1.75 17.18
CA SER A 68 24.10 2.95 17.24
C SER A 68 23.63 3.88 18.35
N SER A 69 24.52 4.64 18.99
CA SER A 69 24.08 5.77 19.83
C SER A 69 23.24 6.76 19.01
N VAL A 70 22.29 7.42 19.67
CA VAL A 70 21.39 8.42 19.06
C VAL A 70 22.19 9.55 18.41
N GLU A 71 23.24 10.02 19.09
CA GLU A 71 24.15 11.06 18.56
C GLU A 71 24.85 10.61 17.27
N ARG A 72 25.52 9.45 17.29
CA ARG A 72 26.25 8.91 16.11
C ARG A 72 25.33 8.63 14.93
N TYR A 73 24.09 8.19 15.20
CA TYR A 73 23.08 8.01 14.15
C TYR A 73 22.65 9.36 13.57
N THR A 74 22.33 10.33 14.43
CA THR A 74 21.84 11.66 14.02
C THR A 74 22.88 12.44 13.23
N VAL A 75 24.15 12.41 13.65
CA VAL A 75 25.28 13.03 12.94
C VAL A 75 25.50 12.41 11.55
N LYS A 76 25.27 11.09 11.40
CA LYS A 76 25.40 10.40 10.10
C LYS A 76 24.14 10.49 9.23
N LEU A 77 22.96 10.79 9.76
CA LEU A 77 21.71 10.80 9.00
C LEU A 77 21.75 11.66 7.72
N PRO A 78 22.43 12.82 7.65
CA PRO A 78 22.57 13.59 6.42
C PRO A 78 23.40 12.91 5.30
N SER A 79 24.10 11.80 5.58
CA SER A 79 24.92 11.09 4.58
C SER A 79 24.15 10.09 3.71
N VAL A 80 22.83 9.95 3.91
CA VAL A 80 21.96 9.06 3.12
C VAL A 80 20.81 9.83 2.49
N HIS A 81 20.33 9.38 1.33
CA HIS A 81 19.19 10.00 0.68
C HIS A 81 17.90 9.47 1.30
N TYR A 82 17.08 10.40 1.81
CA TYR A 82 15.91 10.10 2.61
C TYR A 82 14.78 11.11 2.31
N ASP A 83 13.59 10.61 1.96
CA ASP A 83 12.41 11.45 1.68
C ASP A 83 11.52 11.54 2.92
N SER A 84 11.50 12.71 3.57
CA SER A 84 10.73 12.99 4.79
C SER A 84 9.21 12.85 4.63
N ARG A 85 8.69 12.78 3.41
CA ARG A 85 7.27 12.53 3.11
C ARG A 85 6.93 11.03 3.13
N LEU A 86 7.94 10.16 3.04
CA LEU A 86 7.83 8.72 2.76
C LEU A 86 8.52 7.83 3.79
N GLN A 87 9.42 8.41 4.58
CA GLN A 87 10.26 7.73 5.55
C GLN A 87 10.30 8.52 6.87
N CYS A 88 10.84 7.91 7.92
CA CYS A 88 11.19 8.55 9.21
C CYS A 88 12.60 8.11 9.66
N PRO A 89 13.39 8.95 10.35
CA PRO A 89 14.58 8.48 11.04
C PRO A 89 14.19 7.52 12.17
N LEU A 90 15.11 6.64 12.57
CA LEU A 90 14.92 5.77 13.75
C LEU A 90 14.78 6.56 15.07
N THR A 91 15.19 7.83 15.06
CA THR A 91 15.06 8.80 16.16
C THR A 91 13.80 9.65 16.08
N CYS A 92 12.82 9.29 15.23
CA CYS A 92 11.58 10.06 15.13
C CYS A 92 10.83 10.07 16.49
N PRO A 93 10.48 11.24 17.04
CA PRO A 93 9.82 11.32 18.35
C PRO A 93 8.31 11.09 18.29
N VAL A 94 7.73 10.97 17.09
CA VAL A 94 6.28 10.77 16.91
C VAL A 94 5.97 9.29 17.12
N VAL A 95 5.11 9.00 18.09
CA VAL A 95 4.47 7.69 18.26
C VAL A 95 3.09 7.78 17.63
N ALA A 96 2.71 6.78 16.84
CA ALA A 96 1.41 6.78 16.17
C ALA A 96 0.28 6.42 17.16
N ASP A 97 -0.60 7.38 17.47
CA ASP A 97 -1.80 7.20 18.31
C ASP A 97 -3.09 7.08 17.48
N ASN A 98 -4.12 6.42 18.01
CA ASN A 98 -5.39 6.26 17.29
C ASN A 98 -6.43 7.33 17.68
N ASP A 99 -6.15 8.13 18.72
CA ASP A 99 -7.14 8.88 19.51
C ASP A 99 -7.76 10.01 18.69
N PHE A 100 -6.97 10.66 17.83
CA PHE A 100 -7.42 11.79 17.02
C PHE A 100 -7.61 11.45 15.53
N THR A 101 -7.48 10.16 15.15
CA THR A 101 -7.53 9.69 13.74
C THR A 101 -8.72 10.26 12.96
N SER A 102 -9.93 10.12 13.49
CA SER A 102 -11.17 10.56 12.82
C SER A 102 -11.21 12.09 12.67
N THR A 103 -10.87 12.82 13.74
CA THR A 103 -10.87 14.29 13.78
C THR A 103 -9.89 14.87 12.76
N VAL A 104 -8.65 14.36 12.74
CA VAL A 104 -7.62 14.82 11.81
C VAL A 104 -7.96 14.40 10.39
N LEU A 105 -8.36 13.15 10.13
CA LEU A 105 -8.75 12.69 8.79
C LEU A 105 -9.85 13.55 8.17
N LEU A 106 -10.90 13.85 8.94
CA LEU A 106 -12.04 14.63 8.44
C LEU A 106 -11.73 16.12 8.31
N ALA A 107 -10.85 16.67 9.14
CA ALA A 107 -10.36 18.05 8.97
C ALA A 107 -9.51 18.19 7.70
N GLU A 108 -8.55 17.28 7.49
CA GLU A 108 -7.71 17.21 6.29
C GLU A 108 -8.54 17.01 5.02
N LEU A 109 -9.54 16.11 5.05
CA LEU A 109 -10.43 15.88 3.92
C LEU A 109 -11.25 17.14 3.57
N ARG A 110 -11.77 17.87 4.57
CA ARG A 110 -12.51 19.13 4.33
C ARG A 110 -11.60 20.16 3.66
N GLY A 111 -10.43 20.43 4.22
CA GLY A 111 -9.45 21.37 3.65
C GLY A 111 -8.88 20.95 2.29
N TYR A 112 -8.97 19.66 1.93
CA TYR A 112 -8.67 19.16 0.59
C TYR A 112 -9.86 19.35 -0.39
N LEU A 113 -11.09 19.02 0.03
CA LEU A 113 -12.31 19.19 -0.78
C LEU A 113 -12.57 20.66 -1.16
N GLU A 114 -12.25 21.60 -0.28
CA GLU A 114 -12.31 23.05 -0.56
C GLU A 114 -11.48 23.41 -1.80
N LYS A 115 -10.26 22.85 -1.90
CA LYS A 115 -9.32 23.10 -3.00
C LYS A 115 -9.67 22.31 -4.26
N PHE A 116 -10.05 21.05 -4.08
CA PHE A 116 -10.41 20.12 -5.17
C PHE A 116 -11.65 20.58 -5.93
N SER A 117 -12.69 21.01 -5.20
CA SER A 117 -14.01 21.30 -5.78
C SER A 117 -14.37 22.79 -5.83
N LYS A 118 -13.55 23.68 -5.26
CA LYS A 118 -13.92 25.10 -5.01
C LYS A 118 -15.24 25.21 -4.23
N ASN A 119 -15.38 24.38 -3.19
CA ASN A 119 -16.54 24.28 -2.30
C ASN A 119 -17.86 23.75 -2.93
N THR A 120 -17.84 23.18 -4.14
CA THR A 120 -19.07 22.58 -4.73
C THR A 120 -19.40 21.19 -4.15
N ILE A 121 -18.41 20.48 -3.62
CA ILE A 121 -18.59 19.15 -3.01
C ILE A 121 -18.52 19.28 -1.49
N THR A 122 -19.63 19.01 -0.82
CA THR A 122 -19.77 19.05 0.64
C THR A 122 -20.16 17.70 1.22
N ILE A 123 -19.65 17.38 2.41
CA ILE A 123 -19.97 16.15 3.15
C ILE A 123 -21.33 16.32 3.86
N ASP A 124 -22.33 15.51 3.50
CA ASP A 124 -23.63 15.41 4.20
C ASP A 124 -23.53 14.40 5.35
N GLU A 125 -23.18 13.14 5.07
CA GLU A 125 -23.06 12.09 6.10
C GLU A 125 -21.65 11.49 6.17
N VAL A 126 -21.20 11.17 7.39
CA VAL A 126 -20.04 10.31 7.64
C VAL A 126 -20.48 9.17 8.56
N ILE A 127 -20.27 7.95 8.08
CA ILE A 127 -20.47 6.72 8.84
C ILE A 127 -19.08 6.16 9.14
N LEU A 128 -18.72 6.11 10.41
CA LEU A 128 -17.52 5.43 10.87
C LEU A 128 -17.91 4.04 11.38
N LEU A 129 -17.39 3.01 10.71
CA LEU A 129 -17.44 1.64 11.18
C LEU A 129 -16.09 1.27 11.79
N GLU A 130 -16.08 0.58 12.92
CA GLU A 130 -14.88 0.04 13.54
C GLU A 130 -14.97 -1.48 13.67
N SER A 131 -13.84 -2.18 13.53
CA SER A 131 -13.77 -3.59 13.82
C SER A 131 -13.60 -3.77 15.33
N VAL A 132 -14.49 -4.51 16.01
CA VAL A 132 -14.47 -4.73 17.47
C VAL A 132 -14.53 -6.23 17.78
N PRO A 133 -13.57 -6.79 18.54
CA PRO A 133 -13.64 -8.16 19.05
C PRO A 133 -14.94 -8.44 19.82
N LEU A 134 -15.54 -9.61 19.61
CA LEU A 134 -16.63 -10.12 20.45
C LEU A 134 -16.19 -10.40 21.89
N SER A 135 -14.93 -10.82 22.08
CA SER A 135 -14.32 -11.05 23.38
C SER A 135 -13.24 -10.00 23.66
N PRO A 136 -13.15 -9.45 24.89
CA PRO A 136 -12.09 -8.51 25.25
C PRO A 136 -10.70 -9.09 24.97
N LYS A 137 -9.85 -8.32 24.30
CA LYS A 137 -8.44 -8.67 24.06
C LYS A 137 -7.51 -7.70 24.81
N PRO A 138 -6.34 -8.17 25.27
CA PRO A 138 -5.33 -7.29 25.85
C PRO A 138 -4.98 -6.13 24.90
N ALA A 139 -4.70 -4.95 25.47
CA ALA A 139 -4.20 -3.81 24.71
C ALA A 139 -2.96 -4.21 23.90
N GLY A 140 -2.89 -3.77 22.64
CA GLY A 140 -1.82 -4.14 21.71
C GLY A 140 -2.01 -5.46 20.95
N GLN A 141 -2.95 -6.34 21.36
CA GLN A 141 -3.26 -7.58 20.60
C GLN A 141 -4.37 -7.40 19.55
N PHE A 142 -4.87 -6.17 19.36
CA PHE A 142 -5.92 -5.86 18.39
C PHE A 142 -5.43 -4.88 17.32
N LYS A 143 -5.50 -5.29 16.05
CA LYS A 143 -5.16 -4.44 14.90
C LYS A 143 -6.23 -3.36 14.73
N PHE A 144 -5.80 -2.10 14.74
CA PHE A 144 -6.67 -0.97 14.41
C PHE A 144 -7.20 -1.11 12.98
N SER A 145 -8.53 -1.14 12.84
CA SER A 145 -9.24 -1.32 11.57
C SER A 145 -10.56 -0.56 11.62
N GLN A 146 -10.71 0.43 10.75
CA GLN A 146 -11.89 1.28 10.61
C GLN A 146 -12.28 1.43 9.15
N HIS A 147 -13.57 1.38 8.82
CA HIS A 147 -14.07 1.78 7.50
C HIS A 147 -14.82 3.10 7.64
N TYR A 148 -14.54 4.07 6.77
CA TYR A 148 -15.30 5.30 6.66
C TYR A 148 -16.17 5.20 5.40
N ILE A 149 -17.46 5.50 5.49
CA ILE A 149 -18.33 5.78 4.33
C ILE A 149 -18.73 7.26 4.42
N ILE A 150 -18.38 8.03 3.39
CA ILE A 150 -18.53 9.48 3.34
C ILE A 150 -19.44 9.83 2.16
N LYS A 151 -20.65 10.30 2.50
CA LYS A 151 -21.66 10.69 1.52
C LYS A 151 -21.61 12.19 1.31
N PHE A 152 -21.29 12.61 0.10
CA PHE A 152 -21.48 14.01 -0.29
C PHE A 152 -22.96 14.31 -0.51
N ALA A 153 -23.36 15.56 -0.34
CA ALA A 153 -24.76 15.98 -0.45
C ALA A 153 -25.36 15.61 -1.82
N ASN A 154 -24.83 16.21 -2.89
CA ASN A 154 -25.37 16.05 -4.25
C ASN A 154 -24.49 15.19 -5.17
N HIS A 155 -23.33 14.72 -4.69
CA HIS A 155 -22.32 14.07 -5.52
C HIS A 155 -22.02 12.63 -5.08
N VAL A 156 -21.59 11.79 -6.02
CA VAL A 156 -20.91 10.50 -5.78
C VAL A 156 -19.83 10.28 -6.84
N PHE A 157 -18.91 9.35 -6.64
CA PHE A 157 -17.99 8.96 -7.72
C PHE A 157 -18.71 8.13 -8.78
N ARG A 158 -18.33 8.34 -10.06
CA ARG A 158 -18.82 7.52 -11.18
C ARG A 158 -18.43 6.05 -11.03
N SER A 159 -17.25 5.78 -10.49
CA SER A 159 -16.78 4.43 -10.20
C SER A 159 -15.78 4.39 -9.03
N THR A 160 -15.49 3.18 -8.54
CA THR A 160 -14.39 2.93 -7.59
C THR A 160 -13.02 3.34 -8.13
N LYS A 161 -12.84 3.40 -9.46
CA LYS A 161 -11.60 3.90 -10.08
C LYS A 161 -11.47 5.41 -9.85
N ASP A 162 -12.53 6.18 -10.07
CA ASP A 162 -12.54 7.63 -9.84
C ASP A 162 -12.29 7.95 -8.36
N ALA A 163 -12.97 7.22 -7.46
CA ALA A 163 -12.71 7.30 -6.02
C ALA A 163 -11.23 6.98 -5.70
N GLY A 164 -10.65 5.94 -6.32
CA GLY A 164 -9.24 5.60 -6.16
C GLY A 164 -8.27 6.70 -6.60
N VAL A 165 -8.53 7.37 -7.73
CA VAL A 165 -7.72 8.51 -8.20
C VAL A 165 -7.78 9.64 -7.17
N PHE A 166 -8.97 10.04 -6.73
CA PHE A 166 -9.15 11.06 -5.69
C PHE A 166 -8.39 10.71 -4.39
N VAL A 167 -8.50 9.45 -3.93
CA VAL A 167 -7.86 9.02 -2.68
C VAL A 167 -6.34 8.95 -2.82
N LEU A 168 -5.80 8.59 -3.99
CA LEU A 168 -4.36 8.64 -4.25
C LEU A 168 -3.83 10.08 -4.18
N GLU A 169 -4.53 11.06 -4.79
CA GLU A 169 -4.16 12.47 -4.69
C GLU A 169 -4.29 13.01 -3.26
N PHE A 170 -5.35 12.64 -2.54
CA PHE A 170 -5.54 12.98 -1.14
C PHE A 170 -4.45 12.39 -0.23
N VAL A 171 -4.05 11.12 -0.42
CA VAL A 171 -2.93 10.51 0.32
C VAL A 171 -1.60 11.23 0.01
N GLN A 172 -1.39 11.72 -1.22
CA GLN A 172 -0.26 12.60 -1.50
C GLN A 172 -0.36 13.95 -0.80
N HIS A 173 -1.56 14.52 -0.65
CA HIS A 173 -1.78 15.75 0.13
C HIS A 173 -1.38 15.51 1.60
N LEU A 174 -1.89 14.45 2.22
CA LEU A 174 -1.53 14.03 3.58
C LEU A 174 -0.02 13.82 3.74
N ARG A 175 0.65 13.18 2.77
CA ARG A 175 2.11 12.99 2.80
C ARG A 175 2.90 14.29 2.85
N ARG A 176 2.44 15.34 2.15
CA ARG A 176 3.04 16.68 2.22
C ARG A 176 2.83 17.35 3.58
N ARG A 177 1.74 17.02 4.28
CA ARG A 177 1.42 17.52 5.64
C ARG A 177 1.96 16.63 6.77
N SER A 178 2.51 15.45 6.46
CA SER A 178 3.07 14.48 7.42
C SER A 178 4.35 14.93 8.16
N SER A 179 4.77 16.19 7.99
CA SER A 179 5.74 16.88 8.83
C SER A 179 5.10 17.52 10.07
N GLU A 180 3.79 17.76 10.08
CA GLU A 180 3.04 18.22 11.24
C GLU A 180 2.78 17.03 12.18
N ASN A 181 3.17 17.16 13.45
CA ASN A 181 3.12 16.04 14.40
C ASN A 181 1.71 15.45 14.59
N SER A 182 0.66 16.27 14.54
CA SER A 182 -0.74 15.83 14.63
C SER A 182 -1.17 14.97 13.43
N VAL A 183 -0.84 15.42 12.22
CA VAL A 183 -1.07 14.65 10.98
C VAL A 183 -0.26 13.36 10.99
N HIS A 184 0.99 13.42 11.47
CA HIS A 184 1.87 12.28 11.58
C HIS A 184 1.33 11.23 12.57
N SER A 185 1.05 11.59 13.83
CA SER A 185 0.62 10.61 14.85
C SER A 185 -0.73 9.99 14.54
N SER A 186 -1.66 10.78 13.97
CA SER A 186 -3.04 10.35 13.68
C SER A 186 -3.19 9.59 12.36
N LEU A 187 -2.43 9.94 11.31
CA LEU A 187 -2.66 9.42 9.95
C LEU A 187 -1.47 8.64 9.36
N PHE A 188 -0.35 8.54 10.09
CA PHE A 188 0.83 7.80 9.65
C PHE A 188 1.41 6.92 10.77
N PHE A 189 2.19 5.92 10.39
CA PHE A 189 2.85 4.99 11.31
C PHE A 189 4.16 4.44 10.72
N HIS A 190 5.05 3.94 11.57
CA HIS A 190 6.33 3.37 11.19
C HIS A 190 6.19 1.89 10.81
N GLY A 191 6.45 1.59 9.53
CA GLY A 191 6.63 0.21 9.07
C GLY A 191 7.95 -0.40 9.49
N PRO A 192 8.26 -1.63 9.02
CA PRO A 192 9.58 -2.24 9.18
C PRO A 192 10.72 -1.29 8.79
N PRO A 193 11.83 -1.28 9.54
CA PRO A 193 13.02 -0.51 9.16
C PRO A 193 13.58 -1.05 7.84
N MET A 194 14.12 -0.14 7.02
CA MET A 194 14.77 -0.46 5.76
C MET A 194 16.07 0.32 5.63
N TRP A 195 17.05 -0.23 4.91
CA TRP A 195 18.22 0.54 4.50
C TRP A 195 17.81 1.70 3.59
N ALA A 196 18.27 2.91 3.90
CA ALA A 196 18.17 4.07 3.02
C ALA A 196 19.13 3.92 1.83
N GLU A 197 18.80 4.54 0.70
CA GLU A 197 19.68 4.56 -0.47
C GLU A 197 20.89 5.50 -0.20
N PRO A 198 22.11 5.13 -0.61
CA PRO A 198 23.27 6.02 -0.50
C PRO A 198 23.06 7.33 -1.27
N SER A 199 23.52 8.46 -0.71
CA SER A 199 23.48 9.76 -1.42
C SER A 199 24.41 9.83 -2.64
N THR A 200 25.36 8.89 -2.76
CA THR A 200 26.33 8.80 -3.87
C THR A 200 26.39 7.39 -4.44
N PRO A 201 26.51 7.22 -5.79
CA PRO A 201 26.68 5.91 -6.40
C PRO A 201 27.92 5.19 -5.85
N GLY A 202 27.74 3.96 -5.34
CA GLY A 202 28.83 3.17 -4.76
C GLY A 202 29.13 3.42 -3.28
N GLY A 203 28.38 4.27 -2.57
CA GLY A 203 28.55 4.47 -1.14
C GLY A 203 28.15 3.25 -0.30
N GLU A 204 29.08 2.73 0.52
CA GLU A 204 28.85 1.56 1.39
C GLU A 204 28.05 1.87 2.67
N ASN A 205 28.07 3.13 3.13
CA ASN A 205 27.43 3.56 4.39
C ASN A 205 25.92 3.81 4.25
N THR A 206 25.13 2.75 4.12
CA THR A 206 23.67 2.86 4.29
C THR A 206 23.30 2.95 5.78
N LEU A 207 22.28 3.75 6.10
CA LEU A 207 21.68 3.81 7.43
C LEU A 207 20.25 3.28 7.37
N PRO A 208 19.76 2.60 8.41
CA PRO A 208 18.37 2.20 8.49
C PRO A 208 17.47 3.40 8.79
N VAL A 209 16.30 3.42 8.16
CA VAL A 209 15.21 4.38 8.36
C VAL A 209 13.89 3.64 8.38
N PHE A 210 12.87 4.20 9.04
CA PHE A 210 11.51 3.67 8.96
C PHE A 210 10.84 4.05 7.65
N ARG A 211 9.95 3.19 7.16
CA ARG A 211 8.94 3.57 6.16
C ARG A 211 7.80 4.30 6.86
N LYS A 212 7.46 5.51 6.39
CA LYS A 212 6.30 6.27 6.88
C LYS A 212 5.07 5.85 6.08
N ASN A 213 4.21 5.05 6.70
CA ASN A 213 3.04 4.46 6.08
C ASN A 213 1.80 5.32 6.39
N CYS A 214 0.93 5.55 5.42
CA CYS A 214 -0.37 6.16 5.70
C CYS A 214 -1.34 5.08 6.20
N VAL A 215 -2.26 5.43 7.10
CA VAL A 215 -3.29 4.50 7.59
C VAL A 215 -4.34 4.14 6.54
N ILE A 216 -4.51 4.95 5.48
CA ILE A 216 -5.47 4.69 4.40
C ILE A 216 -4.90 3.60 3.47
N ASP A 217 -5.56 2.44 3.40
CA ASP A 217 -5.24 1.41 2.41
C ASP A 217 -5.76 1.83 1.02
N THR A 218 -4.85 2.12 0.11
CA THR A 218 -5.18 2.45 -1.29
C THR A 218 -5.40 1.22 -2.17
N ALA A 219 -5.14 0.00 -1.69
CA ALA A 219 -5.38 -1.24 -2.45
C ALA A 219 -6.88 -1.59 -2.57
N VAL A 220 -7.75 -0.96 -1.76
CA VAL A 220 -9.20 -1.20 -1.79
C VAL A 220 -9.87 -0.69 -3.07
N TYR A 221 -9.27 0.25 -3.80
CA TYR A 221 -9.79 0.78 -5.06
C TYR A 221 -9.42 -0.12 -6.25
N SER A 222 -9.75 -1.41 -6.13
CA SER A 222 -9.56 -2.46 -7.13
C SER A 222 -10.90 -2.87 -7.77
N ARG A 223 -10.83 -3.48 -8.97
CA ARG A 223 -12.03 -3.92 -9.70
C ARG A 223 -12.77 -4.99 -8.89
N ASN A 224 -14.10 -4.82 -8.77
CA ASN A 224 -14.97 -5.78 -8.07
C ASN A 224 -14.51 -6.05 -6.62
N ARG A 225 -14.00 -5.04 -5.91
CA ARG A 225 -13.51 -5.16 -4.53
C ARG A 225 -14.63 -5.64 -3.60
N SER A 226 -14.32 -6.67 -2.83
CA SER A 226 -15.13 -7.09 -1.69
C SER A 226 -14.80 -6.26 -0.45
N MET A 227 -15.78 -5.54 0.10
CA MET A 227 -15.67 -4.79 1.36
C MET A 227 -16.63 -5.38 2.40
N ARG A 228 -16.12 -5.61 3.62
CA ARG A 228 -16.92 -6.22 4.71
C ARG A 228 -18.06 -5.29 5.13
N THR A 229 -19.28 -5.82 5.25
CA THR A 229 -20.46 -5.04 5.64
C THR A 229 -20.53 -4.81 7.16
N VAL A 230 -21.35 -3.86 7.59
CA VAL A 230 -21.74 -3.72 9.01
C VAL A 230 -22.36 -5.03 9.54
N GLY A 231 -22.13 -5.35 10.81
CA GLY A 231 -22.52 -6.59 11.48
C GLY A 231 -21.59 -7.79 11.20
N SER A 232 -20.76 -7.73 10.15
CA SER A 232 -19.99 -8.89 9.69
C SER A 232 -18.59 -9.01 10.28
N CYS A 233 -18.02 -10.22 10.30
CA CYS A 233 -16.60 -10.45 10.58
C CYS A 233 -15.86 -11.15 9.42
N LYS A 234 -14.52 -11.06 9.45
CA LYS A 234 -13.64 -11.85 8.57
C LYS A 234 -13.74 -13.34 8.99
N LEU A 235 -13.73 -14.27 8.03
CA LEU A 235 -13.85 -15.71 8.30
C LEU A 235 -12.76 -16.16 9.29
N GLY A 236 -13.12 -16.97 10.29
CA GLY A 236 -12.20 -17.40 11.35
C GLY A 236 -11.70 -16.27 12.27
N LYS A 237 -12.39 -15.12 12.30
CA LYS A 237 -12.14 -14.02 13.24
C LYS A 237 -13.41 -13.67 14.01
N ASP A 238 -13.21 -13.15 15.20
CA ASP A 238 -14.20 -12.72 16.20
C ASP A 238 -14.48 -11.21 16.18
N ALA A 239 -13.83 -10.46 15.28
CA ALA A 239 -13.95 -9.00 15.23
C ALA A 239 -15.08 -8.54 14.29
N VAL A 240 -16.16 -8.03 14.87
CA VAL A 240 -17.38 -7.51 14.21
C VAL A 240 -17.12 -6.11 13.68
N LEU A 241 -17.53 -5.82 12.44
CA LEU A 241 -17.59 -4.44 11.96
C LEU A 241 -18.87 -3.75 12.49
N ARG A 242 -18.74 -2.78 13.40
CA ARG A 242 -19.84 -2.08 14.09
C ARG A 242 -19.82 -0.59 13.76
N VAL A 243 -20.96 0.10 13.88
CA VAL A 243 -21.00 1.57 13.81
C VAL A 243 -20.35 2.15 15.07
N ALA A 244 -19.24 2.86 14.90
CA ALA A 244 -18.58 3.60 15.98
C ALA A 244 -19.22 4.99 16.15
N SER A 245 -19.49 5.67 15.03
CA SER A 245 -20.22 6.93 15.01
C SER A 245 -20.91 7.16 13.66
N TRP A 246 -22.00 7.94 13.70
CA TRP A 246 -22.69 8.45 12.53
C TRP A 246 -22.86 9.94 12.72
N THR A 247 -22.44 10.73 11.74
CA THR A 247 -22.69 12.17 11.72
C THR A 247 -23.41 12.57 10.46
N ARG A 248 -24.27 13.59 10.58
CA ARG A 248 -24.97 14.23 9.48
C ARG A 248 -24.90 15.75 9.64
N ASN A 249 -24.50 16.45 8.57
CA ASN A 249 -24.25 17.89 8.57
C ASN A 249 -23.36 18.34 9.75
N GLY A 250 -22.34 17.54 10.06
CA GLY A 250 -21.39 17.78 11.16
C GLY A 250 -21.91 17.53 12.57
N LYS A 251 -23.16 17.08 12.74
CA LYS A 251 -23.77 16.76 14.05
C LYS A 251 -23.91 15.24 14.22
N PRO A 252 -23.87 14.70 15.46
CA PRO A 252 -24.23 13.32 15.71
C PRO A 252 -25.62 13.00 15.14
N PHE A 253 -25.73 11.86 14.45
CA PHE A 253 -26.98 11.40 13.85
C PHE A 253 -27.49 10.18 14.61
N ASP A 254 -28.70 10.26 15.17
CA ASP A 254 -29.34 9.11 15.81
C ASP A 254 -29.94 8.17 14.74
N TYR A 255 -29.23 7.08 14.50
CA TYR A 255 -29.66 6.01 13.62
C TYR A 255 -30.55 4.97 14.31
N GLY A 256 -30.69 4.99 15.64
CA GLY A 256 -31.54 4.07 16.39
C GLY A 256 -33.03 4.21 16.07
N HIS A 257 -33.46 5.39 15.61
CA HIS A 257 -34.81 5.64 15.12
C HIS A 257 -35.10 5.12 13.70
N ARG A 258 -34.08 4.69 12.93
CA ARG A 258 -34.26 4.08 11.60
C ARG A 258 -34.39 2.56 11.67
N GLY A 259 -35.07 1.97 10.68
CA GLY A 259 -35.14 0.53 10.52
C GLY A 259 -33.75 -0.08 10.34
N LEU A 260 -33.54 -1.30 10.88
CA LEU A 260 -32.25 -2.02 10.76
C LEU A 260 -31.84 -2.20 9.29
N SER A 261 -32.80 -2.49 8.40
CA SER A 261 -32.58 -2.60 6.96
C SER A 261 -32.13 -1.26 6.34
N ASP A 262 -32.77 -0.15 6.69
CA ASP A 262 -32.42 1.17 6.16
C ASP A 262 -31.02 1.58 6.58
N ASN A 263 -30.66 1.31 7.84
CA ASN A 263 -29.31 1.52 8.34
C ASN A 263 -28.30 0.64 7.62
N PHE A 264 -28.57 -0.66 7.43
CA PHE A 264 -27.72 -1.55 6.64
C PHE A 264 -27.49 -1.02 5.22
N PHE A 265 -28.55 -0.71 4.46
CA PHE A 265 -28.44 -0.16 3.12
C PHE A 265 -27.72 1.19 3.09
N ALA A 266 -27.91 2.02 4.12
CA ALA A 266 -27.19 3.28 4.24
C ALA A 266 -25.68 3.10 4.56
N THR A 267 -25.23 1.95 5.08
CA THR A 267 -23.79 1.65 5.23
C THR A 267 -23.11 1.11 3.97
N LEU A 268 -23.86 0.84 2.89
CA LEU A 268 -23.25 0.37 1.64
C LEU A 268 -22.43 1.48 0.96
N ILE A 269 -21.36 1.08 0.29
CA ILE A 269 -20.43 1.95 -0.43
C ILE A 269 -20.96 2.24 -1.84
N THR A 270 -21.60 1.26 -2.48
CA THR A 270 -22.25 1.40 -3.79
C THR A 270 -23.44 2.36 -3.67
N ASP A 271 -23.45 3.38 -4.51
CA ASP A 271 -24.58 4.28 -4.64
C ASP A 271 -25.67 3.61 -5.49
N THR A 272 -26.81 3.33 -4.86
CA THR A 272 -27.99 2.78 -5.54
C THR A 272 -28.93 3.87 -6.06
N THR A 273 -28.60 5.16 -5.88
CA THR A 273 -29.45 6.29 -6.26
C THR A 273 -28.99 6.95 -7.57
N SER A 274 -29.93 7.16 -8.50
CA SER A 274 -29.62 7.77 -9.81
C SER A 274 -29.62 9.31 -9.81
N THR A 275 -29.85 9.95 -8.65
CA THR A 275 -30.18 11.38 -8.55
C THR A 275 -28.98 12.29 -8.23
N LYS A 276 -27.81 11.71 -7.96
CA LYS A 276 -26.59 12.45 -7.60
C LYS A 276 -25.66 12.63 -8.79
N ASP A 277 -25.09 13.82 -8.89
CA ASP A 277 -24.06 14.19 -9.87
C ASP A 277 -22.84 13.26 -9.73
N LYS A 278 -22.31 12.81 -10.88
CA LYS A 278 -21.19 11.86 -10.90
C LYS A 278 -19.88 12.62 -11.00
N ILE A 279 -19.01 12.45 -10.01
CA ILE A 279 -17.62 12.88 -10.03
C ILE A 279 -16.87 11.92 -10.96
N GLU A 280 -16.42 12.44 -12.09
CA GLU A 280 -15.59 11.74 -13.06
C GLU A 280 -14.17 12.31 -12.95
N LEU A 281 -13.18 11.43 -12.79
CA LEU A 281 -11.77 11.80 -12.78
C LEU A 281 -11.10 11.07 -13.93
N GLU A 282 -10.87 11.81 -15.02
CA GLU A 282 -10.00 11.35 -16.08
C GLU A 282 -8.65 10.93 -15.47
N ALA A 283 -8.08 9.84 -15.97
CA ALA A 283 -6.70 9.44 -15.66
C ALA A 283 -5.69 10.36 -16.40
N ALA A 284 -5.99 11.65 -16.49
CA ALA A 284 -5.22 12.66 -17.19
C ALA A 284 -4.06 13.15 -16.32
N SER A 285 -2.92 12.44 -16.38
CA SER A 285 -1.53 12.95 -16.32
C SER A 285 -1.14 14.11 -15.37
N ARG A 286 -1.92 14.44 -14.34
CA ARG A 286 -1.79 15.66 -13.50
C ARG A 286 -1.17 15.42 -12.13
N VAL A 287 -0.79 14.17 -11.82
CA VAL A 287 0.17 13.92 -10.75
C VAL A 287 1.56 14.27 -11.26
N LEU A 288 1.96 15.53 -11.00
CA LEU A 288 3.29 16.07 -11.25
C LEU A 288 4.39 15.12 -10.75
N SER A 289 5.17 14.61 -11.71
CA SER A 289 6.64 14.67 -11.70
C SER A 289 7.28 14.74 -10.30
N ASN A 290 7.24 13.62 -9.58
CA ASN A 290 8.06 13.33 -8.41
C ASN A 290 8.28 11.82 -8.37
N SER A 291 9.07 11.31 -9.32
CA SER A 291 9.53 9.91 -9.39
C SER A 291 10.54 9.55 -8.28
N ALA A 292 10.31 10.08 -7.08
CA ALA A 292 10.94 9.66 -5.82
C ALA A 292 9.96 8.80 -5.01
N VAL A 293 9.13 7.99 -5.67
CA VAL A 293 8.31 6.99 -4.98
C VAL A 293 9.15 5.74 -4.74
N LEU A 294 9.53 5.57 -3.47
CA LEU A 294 9.73 4.28 -2.79
C LEU A 294 9.85 3.05 -3.71
N LYS A 295 11.09 2.60 -3.92
CA LYS A 295 11.35 1.16 -4.09
C LYS A 295 10.83 0.43 -2.84
N ARG A 296 9.59 -0.06 -2.92
CA ARG A 296 9.05 -1.08 -2.01
C ARG A 296 9.16 -2.44 -2.69
N ALA A 297 10.04 -3.29 -2.17
CA ALA A 297 9.57 -4.62 -1.81
C ALA A 297 8.53 -4.43 -0.69
N GLY A 298 7.23 -4.68 -0.89
CA GLY A 298 6.49 -5.13 -2.10
C GLY A 298 5.04 -5.43 -1.68
N ARG A 299 4.09 -5.80 -2.56
CA ARG A 299 3.92 -5.48 -4.00
C ARG A 299 2.42 -5.58 -4.34
N ILE A 300 1.83 -4.49 -4.83
CA ILE A 300 0.61 -4.46 -5.65
C ILE A 300 0.73 -5.34 -6.92
N GLY A 301 -0.15 -6.32 -7.16
CA GLY A 301 -0.39 -6.81 -8.53
C GLY A 301 -0.72 -5.63 -9.48
N THR A 302 -0.02 -5.52 -10.60
CA THR A 302 -0.01 -4.30 -11.43
C THR A 302 -1.06 -4.37 -12.55
N THR A 303 -1.86 -3.31 -12.72
CA THR A 303 -2.36 -2.94 -14.05
C THR A 303 -1.81 -1.55 -14.38
N ALA A 304 -1.18 -1.47 -15.56
CA ALA A 304 -0.35 -0.38 -16.07
C ALA A 304 -0.62 1.05 -15.56
N CYS A 305 0.46 1.68 -15.08
CA CYS A 305 0.66 3.12 -15.22
C CYS A 305 1.71 3.28 -16.32
N GLU A 306 1.39 4.01 -17.39
CA GLU A 306 2.37 4.32 -18.44
C GLU A 306 3.41 5.30 -17.91
N LEU A 307 4.55 4.75 -17.49
CA LEU A 307 5.83 5.41 -17.71
C LEU A 307 6.01 5.59 -19.22
N GLN A 308 6.92 6.48 -19.63
CA GLN A 308 7.23 6.69 -21.04
C GLN A 308 8.07 5.52 -21.58
N GLU A 309 7.40 4.37 -21.74
CA GLU A 309 7.93 3.14 -22.30
C GLU A 309 8.12 3.35 -23.81
N VAL A 310 9.35 3.61 -24.22
CA VAL A 310 9.70 3.54 -25.64
C VAL A 310 9.67 2.07 -26.05
N GLU A 311 8.86 1.72 -27.04
CA GLU A 311 8.98 0.42 -27.71
C GLU A 311 10.35 0.36 -28.37
N VAL A 312 11.22 -0.54 -27.89
CA VAL A 312 12.54 -0.78 -28.46
C VAL A 312 12.44 -1.95 -29.43
N ASP A 313 13.22 -1.90 -30.51
CA ASP A 313 13.31 -3.04 -31.44
C ASP A 313 13.72 -4.33 -30.71
N ASN A 314 13.14 -5.44 -31.16
CA ASN A 314 13.42 -6.76 -30.60
C ASN A 314 14.87 -7.16 -30.92
N ASP A 315 15.73 -7.23 -29.89
CA ASP A 315 16.90 -8.09 -29.95
C ASP A 315 16.43 -9.55 -30.00
N GLU A 316 16.35 -10.12 -31.20
CA GLU A 316 15.88 -11.50 -31.42
C GLU A 316 16.78 -12.54 -30.73
N GLY A 317 18.07 -12.22 -30.52
CA GLY A 317 19.00 -13.07 -29.79
C GLY A 317 18.63 -13.18 -28.31
N LEU A 318 18.45 -12.02 -27.66
CA LEU A 318 17.99 -11.92 -26.27
C LEU A 318 16.61 -12.55 -26.07
N VAL A 319 15.66 -12.27 -26.98
CA VAL A 319 14.30 -12.85 -26.93
C VAL A 319 14.36 -14.38 -27.00
N ARG A 320 15.16 -14.95 -27.90
CA ARG A 320 15.31 -16.40 -28.04
C ARG A 320 15.94 -17.02 -26.79
N GLU A 321 17.06 -16.49 -26.30
CA GLU A 321 17.75 -17.00 -25.11
C GLU A 321 16.83 -17.01 -23.88
N LEU A 322 16.14 -15.90 -23.61
CA LEU A 322 15.20 -15.81 -22.49
C LEU A 322 14.01 -16.77 -22.65
N THR A 323 13.52 -16.96 -23.88
CA THR A 323 12.42 -17.90 -24.16
C THR A 323 12.84 -19.34 -23.90
N GLU A 324 14.02 -19.75 -24.37
CA GLU A 324 14.56 -21.11 -24.16
C GLU A 324 14.83 -21.40 -22.68
N LEU A 325 15.53 -20.49 -21.97
CA LEU A 325 15.82 -20.63 -20.54
C LEU A 325 14.53 -20.71 -19.71
N TYR A 326 13.55 -19.86 -20.00
CA TYR A 326 12.31 -19.81 -19.25
C TYR A 326 11.37 -21.00 -19.57
N ALA A 327 11.31 -21.45 -20.83
CA ALA A 327 10.58 -22.66 -21.20
C ALA A 327 11.13 -23.91 -20.50
N GLY A 328 12.46 -24.00 -20.36
CA GLY A 328 13.13 -25.05 -19.58
C GLY A 328 12.73 -25.05 -18.09
N ILE A 329 12.61 -23.87 -17.48
CA ILE A 329 12.14 -23.71 -16.09
C ILE A 329 10.65 -24.05 -15.95
N ALA A 330 9.81 -23.62 -16.89
CA ALA A 330 8.37 -23.85 -16.85
C ALA A 330 7.95 -25.27 -17.26
N GLY A 331 8.86 -26.05 -17.86
CA GLY A 331 8.56 -27.38 -18.43
C GLY A 331 7.54 -27.33 -19.59
N LYS A 332 7.35 -26.16 -20.21
CA LYS A 332 6.33 -25.89 -21.23
C LYS A 332 6.83 -24.86 -22.25
N PRO A 333 6.43 -24.95 -23.53
CA PRO A 333 6.72 -23.92 -24.50
C PRO A 333 6.04 -22.59 -24.13
N CYS A 334 6.73 -21.49 -24.37
CA CYS A 334 6.25 -20.13 -24.15
C CYS A 334 6.75 -19.21 -25.26
N SER A 335 6.25 -17.98 -25.30
CA SER A 335 6.80 -16.89 -26.10
C SER A 335 6.85 -15.60 -25.28
N LEU A 336 7.77 -14.70 -25.65
CA LEU A 336 7.87 -13.38 -25.04
C LEU A 336 7.27 -12.32 -25.97
N GLN A 337 6.50 -11.40 -25.41
CA GLN A 337 6.06 -10.20 -26.12
C GLN A 337 7.20 -9.19 -26.22
N ARG A 338 7.05 -8.18 -27.11
CA ARG A 338 8.02 -7.08 -27.26
C ARG A 338 8.39 -6.46 -25.90
N PRO A 339 9.68 -6.16 -25.66
CA PRO A 339 10.10 -5.60 -24.40
C PRO A 339 9.65 -4.15 -24.25
N LYS A 340 9.32 -3.78 -23.01
CA LYS A 340 9.16 -2.39 -22.57
C LYS A 340 10.42 -1.96 -21.83
N LEU A 341 11.07 -0.87 -22.27
CA LEU A 341 12.23 -0.30 -21.58
C LEU A 341 11.79 0.69 -20.50
N SER A 342 12.27 0.49 -19.28
CA SER A 342 12.07 1.38 -18.13
C SER A 342 13.42 1.90 -17.62
N ASP A 343 13.46 3.19 -17.26
CA ASP A 343 14.61 3.89 -16.65
C ASP A 343 15.94 3.75 -17.41
N GLY A 344 15.91 3.48 -18.73
CA GLY A 344 17.11 3.24 -19.54
C GLY A 344 17.93 2.00 -19.13
N ARG A 345 17.36 1.11 -18.29
CA ARG A 345 18.10 0.02 -17.63
C ARG A 345 17.35 -1.31 -17.61
N PHE A 346 16.02 -1.30 -17.52
CA PHE A 346 15.23 -2.51 -17.31
C PHE A 346 14.38 -2.82 -18.53
N LEU A 347 14.61 -3.96 -19.19
CA LEU A 347 13.73 -4.49 -20.23
C LEU A 347 12.72 -5.45 -19.60
N THR A 348 11.43 -5.22 -19.82
CA THR A 348 10.35 -6.06 -19.27
C THR A 348 9.64 -6.80 -20.39
N PHE A 349 9.66 -8.14 -20.35
CA PHE A 349 9.02 -9.04 -21.31
C PHE A 349 7.81 -9.72 -20.67
N GLN A 350 6.62 -9.59 -21.26
CA GLN A 350 5.47 -10.37 -20.83
C GLN A 350 5.52 -11.78 -21.41
N VAL A 351 5.29 -12.80 -20.57
CA VAL A 351 5.27 -14.21 -20.99
C VAL A 351 3.88 -14.59 -21.52
N CYS A 352 3.86 -15.30 -22.63
CA CYS A 352 2.69 -15.92 -23.23
C CYS A 352 2.86 -17.45 -23.35
N GLY A 353 1.75 -18.19 -23.43
CA GLY A 353 1.74 -19.66 -23.49
C GLY A 353 1.75 -20.37 -22.13
N THR A 354 2.32 -19.78 -21.08
CA THR A 354 2.30 -20.32 -19.71
C THR A 354 2.14 -19.22 -18.66
N ARG A 355 1.61 -19.60 -17.49
CA ARG A 355 1.54 -18.77 -16.26
C ARG A 355 2.34 -19.39 -15.12
N PHE A 356 3.29 -20.25 -15.42
CA PHE A 356 4.14 -20.93 -14.42
C PHE A 356 4.84 -19.92 -13.53
N CYS A 357 4.85 -20.15 -12.22
CA CYS A 357 5.46 -19.25 -11.25
C CYS A 357 6.41 -20.03 -10.35
N GLN A 358 7.67 -19.61 -10.35
CA GLN A 358 8.72 -20.20 -9.51
C GLN A 358 8.47 -19.99 -8.00
N ASN A 359 7.60 -19.06 -7.58
CA ASN A 359 7.25 -18.86 -6.15
C ASN A 359 6.41 -20.01 -5.60
N VAL A 360 5.34 -20.35 -6.32
CA VAL A 360 4.35 -21.37 -5.94
C VAL A 360 4.60 -22.71 -6.63
N ASN A 361 5.64 -22.78 -7.46
CA ASN A 361 6.07 -23.92 -8.28
C ASN A 361 4.96 -24.56 -9.13
N ARG A 362 4.04 -23.72 -9.65
CA ARG A 362 2.90 -24.11 -10.48
C ARG A 362 2.37 -22.92 -11.29
N GLU A 363 1.40 -23.14 -12.16
CA GLU A 363 0.73 -22.05 -12.87
C GLU A 363 -0.25 -21.26 -12.00
N HIS A 364 -0.31 -19.94 -12.22
CA HIS A 364 -1.38 -19.07 -11.72
C HIS A 364 -2.69 -19.33 -12.47
N ARG A 365 -3.82 -19.19 -11.75
CA ARG A 365 -5.16 -19.48 -12.28
C ARG A 365 -5.61 -18.45 -13.32
N SER A 366 -5.21 -17.19 -13.18
CA SER A 366 -5.65 -16.06 -14.00
C SER A 366 -4.54 -15.03 -14.26
N ASN A 367 -3.70 -14.75 -13.27
CA ASN A 367 -2.64 -13.76 -13.36
C ASN A 367 -1.45 -14.24 -14.22
N ASN A 368 -0.95 -13.38 -15.11
CA ASN A 368 0.20 -13.70 -15.95
C ASN A 368 1.52 -13.49 -15.18
N VAL A 369 2.62 -13.88 -15.83
CA VAL A 369 3.99 -13.70 -15.35
C VAL A 369 4.81 -12.91 -16.38
N TYR A 370 5.88 -12.27 -15.91
CA TYR A 370 6.75 -11.45 -16.74
C TYR A 370 8.21 -11.57 -16.31
N LEU A 371 9.11 -11.37 -17.26
CA LEU A 371 10.56 -11.38 -17.05
C LEU A 371 11.07 -9.94 -17.05
N VAL A 372 12.03 -9.64 -16.18
CA VAL A 372 12.73 -8.35 -16.15
C VAL A 372 14.22 -8.60 -16.29
N VAL A 373 14.84 -7.98 -17.30
CA VAL A 373 16.28 -7.97 -17.53
C VAL A 373 16.85 -6.66 -16.96
N ASP A 374 17.86 -6.76 -16.11
CA ASP A 374 18.66 -5.63 -15.63
C ASP A 374 19.89 -5.50 -16.53
N CYS A 375 19.82 -4.61 -17.52
CA CYS A 375 20.83 -4.46 -18.57
C CYS A 375 22.19 -4.00 -18.00
N SER A 376 22.20 -3.27 -16.88
CA SER A 376 23.44 -2.85 -16.23
C SER A 376 24.11 -3.97 -15.42
N ARG A 377 23.43 -5.12 -15.21
CA ARG A 377 23.94 -6.26 -14.43
C ARG A 377 24.04 -7.56 -15.23
N GLY A 378 23.51 -7.60 -16.46
CA GLY A 378 23.51 -8.81 -17.30
C GLY A 378 22.71 -9.97 -16.70
N VAL A 379 21.64 -9.67 -15.94
CA VAL A 379 20.81 -10.70 -15.28
C VAL A 379 19.33 -10.48 -15.54
N TRP A 380 18.59 -11.57 -15.65
CA TRP A 380 17.14 -11.59 -15.72
C TRP A 380 16.51 -12.29 -14.51
N TYR A 381 15.24 -12.01 -14.25
CA TYR A 381 14.45 -12.65 -13.20
C TYR A 381 12.96 -12.58 -13.50
N GLN A 382 12.21 -13.55 -12.98
CA GLN A 382 10.76 -13.58 -13.04
C GLN A 382 10.12 -12.69 -11.96
N LYS A 383 9.02 -12.06 -12.34
CA LYS A 383 7.98 -11.53 -11.45
C LYS A 383 6.58 -11.97 -11.94
N CYS A 384 5.57 -11.73 -11.12
CA CYS A 384 4.19 -12.13 -11.37
C CYS A 384 3.26 -10.93 -11.21
N PHE A 385 2.14 -10.90 -11.93
CA PHE A 385 1.06 -9.94 -11.71
C PHE A 385 0.14 -10.34 -10.54
N ASP A 386 0.32 -11.54 -10.01
CA ASP A 386 -0.46 -12.09 -8.90
C ASP A 386 -0.13 -11.39 -7.57
N PRO A 387 -1.12 -10.83 -6.84
CA PRO A 387 -0.89 -10.14 -5.56
C PRO A 387 -0.23 -11.02 -4.48
N ASP A 388 -0.51 -12.32 -4.46
CA ASP A 388 0.06 -13.26 -3.47
C ASP A 388 1.55 -13.51 -3.76
N CYS A 389 1.95 -13.39 -5.03
CA CYS A 389 3.36 -13.32 -5.43
C CYS A 389 3.90 -11.89 -5.31
N GLY A 390 3.48 -11.21 -4.25
CA GLY A 390 3.83 -9.85 -3.91
C GLY A 390 5.35 -9.68 -3.82
N ASP A 391 6.01 -10.10 -2.76
CA ASP A 391 7.45 -9.80 -2.65
C ASP A 391 8.34 -10.63 -3.58
N PHE A 392 7.80 -11.69 -4.19
CA PHE A 392 8.53 -12.70 -4.96
C PHE A 392 9.32 -12.17 -6.18
N ARG A 393 10.64 -12.30 -6.14
CA ARG A 393 11.53 -12.18 -7.31
C ARG A 393 12.28 -13.51 -7.43
N SER A 394 12.28 -14.14 -8.60
CA SER A 394 13.11 -15.35 -8.78
C SER A 394 14.59 -15.00 -8.65
N ASN A 395 15.40 -16.01 -8.33
CA ASN A 395 16.86 -15.86 -8.30
C ASN A 395 17.36 -15.26 -9.63
N PRO A 396 18.22 -14.22 -9.60
CA PRO A 396 18.74 -13.61 -10.83
C PRO A 396 19.60 -14.58 -11.61
N THR A 397 19.20 -14.89 -12.84
CA THR A 397 19.91 -15.75 -13.77
C THR A 397 20.69 -14.88 -14.75
N ARG A 398 21.94 -15.23 -15.06
CA ARG A 398 22.72 -14.47 -16.07
C ARG A 398 22.15 -14.68 -17.47
N VAL A 399 22.13 -13.61 -18.25
CA VAL A 399 22.03 -13.68 -19.72
C VAL A 399 23.47 -13.75 -20.24
N LEU A 400 23.75 -14.68 -21.14
CA LEU A 400 25.12 -14.96 -21.60
C LEU A 400 25.56 -14.08 -22.79
N SER A 401 24.61 -13.44 -23.50
CA SER A 401 24.83 -12.91 -24.85
C SER A 401 25.27 -11.43 -24.95
N HIS A 402 24.75 -10.48 -24.14
CA HIS A 402 24.96 -9.05 -24.40
C HIS A 402 25.28 -8.18 -23.16
N ILE A 403 26.53 -7.70 -23.07
CA ILE A 403 27.06 -6.78 -22.04
C ILE A 403 27.09 -5.29 -22.52
N HIS A 404 26.58 -5.00 -23.72
CA HIS A 404 26.77 -3.69 -24.40
C HIS A 404 25.46 -2.99 -24.79
N LEU A 405 24.54 -2.83 -23.84
CA LEU A 405 23.31 -2.03 -24.00
C LEU A 405 23.22 -0.85 -23.02
N ILE A 406 24.34 -0.14 -22.79
CA ILE A 406 24.33 1.29 -22.46
C ILE A 406 25.54 1.97 -23.13
N SER A 407 25.27 2.79 -24.14
CA SER A 407 26.06 3.97 -24.51
C SER A 407 25.06 5.03 -25.02
N PRO A 408 25.33 6.33 -24.79
CA PRO A 408 24.32 7.39 -24.89
C PRO A 408 23.82 7.66 -26.31
#